data_AF-A0AAQ5Z3I4-F1
#
_entry.id   AF-A0AAQ5Z3I4-F1
#
_cell.length_a   1.000
_cell.length_b   1.000
_cell.length_c   1.000
_cell.angle_alpha   90.00
_cell.angle_beta   90.00
_cell.angle_gamma   90.00
#
_symmetry.space_group_name_H-M   'P 1'
#
loop_
_entity.id
_entity.type
_entity.pdbx_description
1 polymer ?
#
loop_
_entity_poly.entity_id
_entity_poly.type
_entity_poly.pdbx_seq_one_letter_code
_entity_poly.pdbx_strand_id
1 'polypeptide(L)'
;MSLMAALCVNMVTVNMLLSVFFLSGVSAQCGSITPAALFIDAPKEMEALSGSCLLIPCIFRAKDGTQFDSSREIYGVWIKNDPRFSNKDNVIFNSSQSVNSYKMQMTGNLREQNCTTLFSDLDKSKTNKYFFRIESEHFRATACDDPLQITVRDSPWSPRINISGEAKEKKSVTISCSAFTSCPHSPPQLTWNLQQNSHSQIEKNTDGTFTSKIQQSITLSDSHDGFNISCSATYPVDEGKPGKTKETQQTLSVTYAPKETSASISPSGLVSAGSWVNLTCSSRANPPISSFSWFLKTKDGSMKVAEGQFYTVNMTNMTESYYCEATNILGHNRSSWIHLKNEESFPLSTILAVTVSVVIVLIFLPLCVCRLKRKNPTQQQTQNQTGEEEEIHYGDIKFSDRRAAPSSVSEQDSGQQQETVYARIQVSKAESSSEQSAEGLQDLYAQVNKK
;
A
#
# COMPACT_ATOMS: atom_id res chain seq x y z
N MET A 1 -26.37 -25.80 41.86
CA MET A 1 -27.38 -24.72 41.72
C MET A 1 -27.48 -24.03 43.08
N SER A 2 -27.24 -22.75 43.32
CA SER A 2 -27.00 -21.59 42.48
C SER A 2 -26.47 -20.48 43.40
N LEU A 3 -25.24 -20.01 43.18
CA LEU A 3 -24.81 -18.68 43.61
C LEU A 3 -24.59 -17.78 42.39
N MET A 4 -24.16 -18.39 41.27
CA MET A 4 -24.03 -17.73 39.96
C MET A 4 -25.37 -17.24 39.37
N ALA A 5 -26.49 -17.94 39.56
CA ALA A 5 -27.75 -17.46 38.99
C ALA A 5 -28.36 -16.29 39.80
N ALA A 6 -28.02 -16.15 41.08
CA ALA A 6 -28.48 -15.01 41.88
C ALA A 6 -27.81 -13.68 41.46
N LEU A 7 -26.55 -13.74 41.02
CA LEU A 7 -25.83 -12.58 40.50
C LEU A 7 -26.29 -12.19 39.08
N CYS A 8 -26.66 -13.17 38.24
CA CYS A 8 -27.23 -12.87 36.92
C CYS A 8 -28.60 -12.18 36.98
N VAL A 9 -29.46 -12.53 37.95
CA VAL A 9 -30.79 -11.91 38.07
C VAL A 9 -30.70 -10.45 38.55
N ASN A 10 -29.75 -10.13 39.43
CA ASN A 10 -29.53 -8.74 39.89
C ASN A 10 -28.86 -7.86 38.82
N MET A 11 -27.97 -8.41 38.00
CA MET A 11 -27.34 -7.63 36.93
C MET A 11 -28.31 -7.35 35.77
N VAL A 12 -29.21 -8.29 35.47
CA VAL A 12 -30.24 -8.11 34.42
C VAL A 12 -31.35 -7.16 34.88
N THR A 13 -31.71 -7.14 36.17
CA THR A 13 -32.71 -6.19 36.70
C THR A 13 -32.16 -4.77 36.79
N VAL A 14 -30.88 -4.58 37.15
CA VAL A 14 -30.24 -3.25 37.11
C VAL A 14 -30.05 -2.77 35.67
N ASN A 15 -29.72 -3.66 34.72
CA ASN A 15 -29.61 -3.27 33.31
C ASN A 15 -30.99 -3.02 32.67
N MET A 16 -32.05 -3.73 33.06
CA MET A 16 -33.44 -3.43 32.67
C MET A 16 -33.94 -2.12 33.28
N LEU A 17 -33.57 -1.78 34.53
CA LEU A 17 -33.93 -0.50 35.15
C LEU A 17 -33.12 0.69 34.58
N LEU A 18 -31.88 0.47 34.13
CA LEU A 18 -31.11 1.46 33.37
C LEU A 18 -31.54 1.57 31.89
N SER A 19 -32.20 0.55 31.33
CA SER A 19 -32.72 0.56 29.96
C SER A 19 -34.07 1.28 29.81
N VAL A 20 -34.73 1.64 30.91
CA VAL A 20 -36.08 2.26 30.90
C VAL A 20 -36.03 3.80 31.02
N PHE A 21 -34.84 4.41 31.06
CA PHE A 21 -34.66 5.87 31.06
C PHE A 21 -33.81 6.41 29.90
N PHE A 22 -33.94 5.81 28.71
CA PHE A 22 -33.72 6.53 27.46
C PHE A 22 -35.06 6.69 26.74
N LEU A 23 -36.04 7.29 27.41
CA LEU A 23 -36.89 8.23 26.69
C LEU A 23 -35.92 9.29 26.18
N SER A 24 -35.56 9.20 24.90
CA SER A 24 -35.03 10.33 24.17
C SER A 24 -35.84 11.52 24.63
N GLY A 25 -35.17 12.51 25.21
CA GLY A 25 -35.77 13.78 25.54
C GLY A 25 -36.29 14.35 24.23
N VAL A 26 -37.53 14.00 23.88
CA VAL A 26 -38.35 14.75 22.95
C VAL A 26 -38.46 16.09 23.64
N SER A 27 -37.55 16.99 23.26
CA SER A 27 -37.65 18.40 23.59
C SER A 27 -39.01 18.82 23.07
N ALA A 28 -40.00 18.81 23.95
CA ALA A 28 -41.35 19.29 23.69
C ALA A 28 -41.31 20.82 23.66
N GLN A 29 -40.50 21.38 22.77
CA GLN A 29 -40.45 22.82 22.50
C GLN A 29 -41.70 23.27 21.72
N CYS A 30 -42.51 22.33 21.24
CA CYS A 30 -43.70 22.58 20.43
C CYS A 30 -45.03 22.48 21.19
N GLY A 31 -45.02 22.15 22.49
CA GLY A 31 -46.22 21.83 23.28
C GLY A 31 -47.26 22.94 23.48
N SER A 32 -47.01 24.16 23.00
CA SER A 32 -47.97 25.29 23.03
C SER A 32 -48.22 25.93 21.67
N ILE A 33 -47.69 25.36 20.58
CA ILE A 33 -47.92 25.85 19.21
C ILE A 33 -48.92 24.90 18.58
N THR A 34 -49.95 25.46 17.94
CA THR A 34 -51.01 24.78 17.17
C THR A 34 -50.57 23.45 16.54
N PRO A 35 -51.45 22.42 16.46
CA PRO A 35 -51.08 21.10 15.96
C PRO A 35 -50.31 21.20 14.65
N ALA A 36 -49.19 20.47 14.53
CA ALA A 36 -48.27 20.56 13.40
C ALA A 36 -49.04 20.49 12.08
N ALA A 37 -49.05 21.62 11.36
CA ALA A 37 -49.71 21.76 10.06
C ALA A 37 -48.77 21.42 8.90
N LEU A 38 -47.48 21.24 9.20
CA LEU A 38 -46.41 20.93 8.26
C LEU A 38 -45.49 19.87 8.86
N PHE A 39 -45.10 18.91 8.03
CA PHE A 39 -44.15 17.86 8.34
C PHE A 39 -43.05 17.85 7.29
N ILE A 40 -41.85 17.43 7.66
CA ILE A 40 -40.76 17.20 6.69
C ILE A 40 -40.22 15.78 6.80
N ASP A 41 -40.00 15.18 5.64
CA ASP A 41 -39.23 13.97 5.45
C ASP A 41 -37.81 14.38 5.07
N ALA A 42 -36.96 14.44 6.09
CA ALA A 42 -35.53 14.75 6.02
C ALA A 42 -34.79 13.91 7.07
N PRO A 43 -33.49 13.64 6.89
CA PRO A 43 -32.69 12.98 7.91
C PRO A 43 -32.79 13.72 9.26
N LYS A 44 -32.91 12.99 10.36
CA LYS A 44 -33.01 13.61 11.69
C LYS A 44 -31.67 14.21 12.15
N GLU A 45 -30.57 13.61 11.73
CA GLU A 45 -29.22 14.07 12.01
C GLU A 45 -28.37 14.02 10.74
N MET A 46 -27.53 15.03 10.54
CA MET A 46 -26.58 15.08 9.42
C MET A 46 -25.24 15.65 9.89
N GLU A 47 -24.16 15.15 9.30
CA GLU A 47 -22.82 15.68 9.52
C GLU A 47 -22.31 16.45 8.29
N ALA A 48 -21.57 17.52 8.54
CA ALA A 48 -20.90 18.28 7.50
C ALA A 48 -19.45 18.58 7.88
N LEU A 49 -18.63 18.91 6.88
CA LEU A 49 -17.25 19.28 7.06
C LEU A 49 -17.12 20.82 7.10
N SER A 50 -16.35 21.32 8.05
CA SER A 50 -16.05 22.76 8.13
C SER A 50 -15.26 23.21 6.90
N GLY A 51 -15.73 24.27 6.26
CA GLY A 51 -15.28 24.83 5.00
C GLY A 51 -15.90 24.14 3.78
N SER A 52 -16.85 23.23 3.94
CA SER A 52 -17.54 22.56 2.83
C SER A 52 -19.01 22.97 2.76
N CYS A 53 -19.76 22.26 1.92
CA CYS A 53 -21.21 22.34 1.90
C CYS A 53 -21.87 21.03 2.39
N LEU A 54 -23.19 21.10 2.57
CA LEU A 54 -24.09 20.00 2.88
C LEU A 54 -25.35 20.13 2.00
N LEU A 55 -25.72 19.06 1.30
CA LEU A 55 -27.01 18.98 0.63
C LEU A 55 -28.02 18.34 1.59
N ILE A 56 -29.07 19.08 1.95
CA ILE A 56 -30.15 18.61 2.82
C ILE A 56 -31.29 18.08 1.95
N PRO A 57 -31.45 16.75 1.81
CA PRO A 57 -32.62 16.18 1.13
C PRO A 57 -33.85 16.42 2.00
N CYS A 58 -34.89 16.99 1.39
CA CYS A 58 -36.09 17.39 2.12
C CYS A 58 -37.32 17.34 1.21
N ILE A 59 -38.35 16.65 1.68
CA ILE A 59 -39.71 16.70 1.11
C ILE A 59 -40.64 17.14 2.24
N PHE A 60 -41.57 18.05 1.98
CA PHE A 60 -42.52 18.50 2.99
C PHE A 60 -43.95 18.03 2.68
N ARG A 61 -44.76 17.90 3.72
CA ARG A 61 -46.17 17.54 3.61
C ARG A 61 -47.00 18.43 4.51
N ALA A 62 -48.02 19.05 3.95
CA ALA A 62 -49.02 19.76 4.73
C ALA A 62 -50.01 18.75 5.34
N LYS A 63 -50.54 19.05 6.53
CA LYS A 63 -51.53 18.17 7.18
C LYS A 63 -52.81 18.07 6.35
N ASP A 64 -53.43 16.89 6.32
CA ASP A 64 -54.71 16.67 5.64
C ASP A 64 -55.78 17.67 6.11
N GLY A 65 -56.50 18.24 5.15
CA GLY A 65 -57.52 19.27 5.39
C GLY A 65 -56.98 20.70 5.45
N THR A 66 -55.66 20.92 5.28
CA THR A 66 -55.10 22.26 5.09
C THR A 66 -55.13 22.68 3.61
N GLN A 67 -55.48 23.93 3.33
CA GLN A 67 -55.48 24.50 1.98
C GLN A 67 -54.04 24.92 1.60
N PHE A 68 -53.18 23.95 1.28
CA PHE A 68 -51.91 24.24 0.62
C PHE A 68 -52.12 24.31 -0.89
N ASP A 69 -51.88 25.48 -1.48
CA ASP A 69 -52.01 25.74 -2.92
C ASP A 69 -50.63 25.91 -3.56
N SER A 70 -50.20 24.93 -4.36
CA SER A 70 -48.91 24.93 -5.05
C SER A 70 -48.83 25.88 -6.25
N SER A 71 -49.95 26.48 -6.67
CA SER A 71 -49.98 27.43 -7.78
C SER A 71 -49.49 28.84 -7.38
N ARG A 72 -49.54 29.15 -6.09
CA ARG A 72 -49.21 30.45 -5.49
C ARG A 72 -47.71 30.63 -5.30
N GLU A 73 -47.32 31.84 -4.92
CA GLU A 73 -45.96 32.09 -4.49
C GLU A 73 -45.73 31.47 -3.10
N ILE A 74 -44.65 30.70 -2.99
CA ILE A 74 -44.31 29.91 -1.81
C ILE A 74 -42.85 30.17 -1.51
N TYR A 75 -42.57 30.53 -0.26
CA TYR A 75 -41.23 30.70 0.23
C TYR A 75 -40.91 29.64 1.28
N GLY A 76 -39.71 29.08 1.17
CA GLY A 76 -39.14 28.19 2.16
C GLY A 76 -38.20 28.95 3.07
N VAL A 77 -38.28 28.68 4.36
CA VAL A 77 -37.52 29.37 5.40
C VAL A 77 -36.84 28.33 6.28
N TRP A 78 -35.56 28.56 6.56
CA TRP A 78 -34.82 27.80 7.57
C TRP A 78 -34.66 28.64 8.83
N ILE A 79 -34.90 28.02 9.97
CA ILE A 79 -34.85 28.63 11.31
C ILE A 79 -33.91 27.78 12.17
N LYS A 80 -32.98 28.40 12.91
CA LYS A 80 -32.07 27.70 13.82
C LYS A 80 -32.52 27.80 15.28
N ASN A 81 -32.09 26.84 16.10
CA ASN A 81 -32.21 26.80 17.56
C ASN A 81 -33.64 26.69 18.10
N ASP A 82 -34.53 27.62 17.74
CA ASP A 82 -35.91 27.70 18.22
C ASP A 82 -36.88 27.89 17.03
N PRO A 83 -37.92 27.06 16.90
CA PRO A 83 -38.81 27.05 15.74
C PRO A 83 -39.73 28.27 15.63
N ARG A 84 -39.81 29.13 16.64
CA ARG A 84 -40.70 30.29 16.67
C ARG A 84 -40.26 31.37 15.68
N PHE A 85 -41.03 31.53 14.60
CA PHE A 85 -40.77 32.53 13.56
C PHE A 85 -40.85 33.99 14.04
N SER A 86 -41.48 34.26 15.19
CA SER A 86 -41.51 35.60 15.79
C SER A 86 -40.12 36.12 16.16
N ASN A 87 -39.17 35.21 16.45
CA ASN A 87 -37.79 35.58 16.73
C ASN A 87 -36.99 35.66 15.42
N LYS A 88 -36.84 36.87 14.88
CA LYS A 88 -36.16 37.11 13.61
C LYS A 88 -34.68 36.72 13.62
N ASP A 89 -34.02 36.72 14.79
CA ASP A 89 -32.59 36.37 14.91
C ASP A 89 -32.32 34.89 14.62
N ASN A 90 -33.36 34.05 14.71
CA ASN A 90 -33.27 32.62 14.41
C ASN A 90 -33.51 32.31 12.92
N VAL A 91 -34.07 33.25 12.15
CA VAL A 91 -34.30 33.06 10.72
C VAL A 91 -32.99 33.26 9.99
N ILE A 92 -32.45 32.17 9.44
CA ILE A 92 -31.12 32.18 8.82
C ILE A 92 -31.17 32.32 7.31
N PHE A 93 -32.26 31.87 6.70
CA PHE A 93 -32.48 31.84 5.25
C PHE A 93 -33.97 31.93 4.95
N ASN A 94 -34.31 32.74 3.94
CA ASN A 94 -35.63 32.85 3.34
C ASN A 94 -35.48 32.90 1.81
N SER A 95 -36.16 32.01 1.10
CA SER A 95 -36.06 31.91 -0.36
C SER A 95 -36.60 33.15 -1.12
N SER A 96 -37.36 34.03 -0.46
CA SER A 96 -37.71 35.36 -1.00
C SER A 96 -36.52 36.34 -1.03
N GLN A 97 -35.36 35.92 -0.53
CA GLN A 97 -34.14 36.72 -0.38
C GLN A 97 -34.24 37.86 0.66
N SER A 98 -35.35 37.93 1.41
CA SER A 98 -35.52 38.90 2.50
C SER A 98 -34.53 38.69 3.64
N VAL A 99 -34.09 37.46 3.87
CA VAL A 99 -33.09 37.10 4.89
C VAL A 99 -32.18 36.01 4.30
N ASN A 100 -30.87 36.23 4.34
CA ASN A 100 -29.88 35.26 3.85
C ASN A 100 -28.58 35.37 4.66
N SER A 101 -28.70 35.26 6.00
CA SER A 101 -27.55 35.36 6.89
C SER A 101 -26.57 34.20 6.68
N TYR A 102 -27.08 33.02 6.32
CA TYR A 102 -26.30 31.83 5.98
C TYR A 102 -26.40 31.57 4.49
N LYS A 103 -25.28 31.20 3.87
CA LYS A 103 -25.19 30.90 2.44
C LYS A 103 -25.93 29.60 2.11
N MET A 104 -27.24 29.70 1.93
CA MET A 104 -28.10 28.58 1.55
C MET A 104 -28.77 28.86 0.21
N GLN A 105 -29.07 27.79 -0.52
CA GLN A 105 -29.77 27.86 -1.80
C GLN A 105 -30.77 26.72 -1.88
N MET A 106 -32.04 27.05 -2.08
CA MET A 106 -33.08 26.05 -2.35
C MET A 106 -32.85 25.49 -3.76
N THR A 107 -32.52 24.20 -3.85
CA THR A 107 -32.34 23.50 -5.13
C THR A 107 -33.58 22.71 -5.53
N GLY A 108 -34.43 22.36 -4.55
CA GLY A 108 -35.72 21.73 -4.76
C GLY A 108 -36.82 22.70 -5.23
N ASN A 109 -37.79 22.17 -5.96
CA ASN A 109 -39.00 22.91 -6.37
C ASN A 109 -40.08 22.82 -5.28
N LEU A 110 -40.35 23.93 -4.58
CA LEU A 110 -41.36 23.99 -3.52
C LEU A 110 -42.79 23.71 -4.03
N ARG A 111 -43.08 23.94 -5.32
CA ARG A 111 -44.38 23.61 -5.92
C ARG A 111 -44.60 22.09 -6.03
N GLU A 112 -43.51 21.34 -6.09
CA GLU A 112 -43.47 19.87 -6.08
C GLU A 112 -43.20 19.31 -4.68
N GLN A 113 -43.41 20.13 -3.63
CA GLN A 113 -43.17 19.75 -2.23
C GLN A 113 -41.70 19.41 -1.91
N ASN A 114 -40.77 19.78 -2.78
CA ASN A 114 -39.36 19.51 -2.63
C ASN A 114 -38.64 20.71 -2.01
N CYS A 115 -38.24 20.57 -0.75
CA CYS A 115 -37.52 21.56 0.05
C CYS A 115 -36.00 21.31 0.11
N THR A 116 -35.46 20.53 -0.83
CA THR A 116 -34.04 20.22 -0.87
C THR A 116 -33.22 21.50 -0.92
N THR A 117 -32.28 21.65 0.02
CA THR A 117 -31.51 22.88 0.23
C THR A 117 -30.02 22.58 0.25
N LEU A 118 -29.24 23.33 -0.52
CA LEU A 118 -27.79 23.36 -0.44
C LEU A 118 -27.36 24.37 0.62
N PHE A 119 -26.62 23.93 1.64
CA PHE A 119 -26.05 24.77 2.68
C PHE A 119 -24.53 24.81 2.51
N SER A 120 -23.99 25.98 2.17
CA SER A 120 -22.57 26.19 1.87
C SER A 120 -21.84 26.94 2.99
N ASP A 121 -20.50 26.95 2.91
CA ASP A 121 -19.62 27.71 3.81
C ASP A 121 -19.82 27.28 5.28
N LEU A 122 -19.89 25.97 5.54
CA LEU A 122 -20.20 25.47 6.88
C LEU A 122 -19.02 25.66 7.84
N ASP A 123 -19.29 26.03 9.09
CA ASP A 123 -18.29 26.14 10.14
C ASP A 123 -18.86 25.58 11.46
N LYS A 124 -18.00 25.41 12.47
CA LYS A 124 -18.42 24.84 13.77
C LYS A 124 -19.54 25.62 14.45
N SER A 125 -19.60 26.94 14.30
CA SER A 125 -20.66 27.78 14.89
C SER A 125 -22.04 27.53 14.28
N LYS A 126 -22.08 26.94 13.07
CA LYS A 126 -23.29 26.49 12.38
C LYS A 126 -23.74 25.08 12.82
N THR A 127 -23.13 24.49 13.85
CA THR A 127 -23.68 23.30 14.51
C THR A 127 -24.92 23.69 15.30
N ASN A 128 -26.09 23.20 14.89
CA ASN A 128 -27.35 23.56 15.53
C ASN A 128 -28.49 22.61 15.15
N LYS A 129 -29.64 22.83 15.78
CA LYS A 129 -30.93 22.28 15.39
C LYS A 129 -31.62 23.25 14.43
N TYR A 130 -32.13 22.73 13.33
CA TYR A 130 -32.74 23.50 12.26
C TYR A 130 -34.18 23.04 12.01
N PHE A 131 -35.03 24.00 11.68
CA PHE A 131 -36.45 23.79 11.43
C PHE A 131 -36.82 24.41 10.09
N PHE A 132 -37.64 23.70 9.33
CA PHE A 132 -38.14 24.17 8.06
C PHE A 132 -39.53 24.81 8.23
N ARG A 133 -39.76 25.89 7.49
CA ARG A 133 -41.03 26.62 7.49
C ARG A 133 -41.43 26.98 6.08
N ILE A 134 -42.74 26.94 5.82
CA ILE A 134 -43.36 27.48 4.62
C ILE A 134 -44.04 28.81 4.94
N GLU A 135 -43.77 29.80 4.10
CA GLU A 135 -44.45 31.08 4.05
C GLU A 135 -45.17 31.23 2.71
N SER A 136 -46.49 31.24 2.75
CA SER A 136 -47.35 31.61 1.63
C SER A 136 -48.47 32.53 2.11
N GLU A 137 -49.25 33.07 1.19
CA GLU A 137 -50.32 34.01 1.48
C GLU A 137 -51.37 33.41 2.44
N HIS A 138 -51.74 32.14 2.24
CA HIS A 138 -52.84 31.46 2.96
C HIS A 138 -52.38 30.26 3.79
N PHE A 139 -51.10 29.87 3.68
CA PHE A 139 -50.54 28.76 4.43
C PHE A 139 -49.18 29.15 5.03
N ARG A 140 -49.11 29.13 6.35
CA ARG A 140 -47.92 29.52 7.12
C ARG A 140 -47.71 28.56 8.27
N ALA A 141 -46.70 27.70 8.15
CA ALA A 141 -46.49 26.63 9.11
C ALA A 141 -45.00 26.27 9.23
N THR A 142 -44.57 25.95 10.45
CA THR A 142 -43.23 25.44 10.74
C THR A 142 -43.34 23.94 11.06
N ALA A 143 -42.43 23.14 10.52
CA ALA A 143 -42.29 21.73 10.84
C ALA A 143 -41.49 21.58 12.15
N CYS A 144 -42.14 21.90 13.27
CA CYS A 144 -41.50 21.93 14.58
C CYS A 144 -41.17 20.53 15.13
N ASP A 145 -42.00 19.54 14.80
CA ASP A 145 -41.85 18.16 15.28
C ASP A 145 -40.82 17.34 14.47
N ASP A 146 -40.36 17.91 13.35
CA ASP A 146 -39.36 17.32 12.47
C ASP A 146 -38.08 18.18 12.39
N PRO A 147 -37.38 18.44 13.51
CA PRO A 147 -36.12 19.14 13.47
C PRO A 147 -35.02 18.31 12.81
N LEU A 148 -34.13 19.00 12.11
CA LEU A 148 -32.88 18.47 11.59
C LEU A 148 -31.71 18.95 12.47
N GLN A 149 -30.96 18.03 13.06
CA GLN A 149 -29.72 18.34 13.76
C GLN A 149 -28.55 18.30 12.77
N ILE A 150 -27.81 19.40 12.64
CA ILE A 150 -26.59 19.45 11.82
C ILE A 150 -25.38 19.60 12.72
N THR A 151 -24.42 18.69 12.57
CA THR A 151 -23.14 18.72 13.29
C THR A 151 -21.99 18.99 12.33
N VAL A 152 -21.24 20.07 12.56
CA VAL A 152 -20.11 20.45 11.70
C VAL A 152 -18.80 20.01 12.34
N ARG A 153 -18.02 19.23 11.61
CA ARG A 153 -16.74 18.65 12.05
C ARG A 153 -15.57 19.38 11.41
N ASP A 154 -14.45 19.47 12.12
CA ASP A 154 -13.24 20.03 11.54
C ASP A 154 -12.45 19.02 10.72
N SER A 155 -12.45 17.75 11.15
CA SER A 155 -11.72 16.67 10.52
C SER A 155 -12.63 15.92 9.53
N PRO A 156 -12.14 15.62 8.32
CA PRO A 156 -12.92 14.86 7.33
C PRO A 156 -13.05 13.40 7.71
N TRP A 157 -13.96 12.69 7.05
CA TRP A 157 -14.17 11.25 7.27
C TRP A 157 -13.04 10.43 6.68
N SER A 158 -12.68 9.35 7.37
CA SER A 158 -11.77 8.35 6.82
C SER A 158 -12.44 7.58 5.69
N PRO A 159 -11.76 7.38 4.54
CA PRO A 159 -12.27 6.51 3.49
C PRO A 159 -12.36 5.06 3.98
N ARG A 160 -13.18 4.26 3.31
CA ARG A 160 -13.38 2.84 3.60
C ARG A 160 -12.85 2.01 2.44
N ILE A 161 -11.98 1.07 2.74
CA ILE A 161 -11.48 0.07 1.78
C ILE A 161 -12.29 -1.21 1.99
N ASN A 162 -12.85 -1.75 0.91
CA ASN A 162 -13.55 -3.04 0.92
C ASN A 162 -12.93 -3.96 -0.15
N ILE A 163 -12.74 -5.22 0.19
CA ILE A 163 -12.14 -6.24 -0.67
C ILE A 163 -13.21 -7.33 -0.86
N SER A 164 -13.76 -7.40 -2.07
CA SER A 164 -14.81 -8.36 -2.42
C SER A 164 -14.24 -9.51 -3.23
N GLY A 165 -14.47 -10.73 -2.77
CA GLY A 165 -14.00 -11.96 -3.40
C GLY A 165 -13.10 -12.80 -2.49
N GLU A 166 -12.68 -13.96 -2.98
CA GLU A 166 -11.79 -14.85 -2.26
C GLU A 166 -10.33 -14.39 -2.45
N ALA A 167 -9.68 -13.98 -1.36
CA ALA A 167 -8.28 -13.54 -1.38
C ALA A 167 -7.31 -14.72 -1.49
N LYS A 168 -7.23 -15.29 -2.70
CA LYS A 168 -6.44 -16.48 -3.03
C LYS A 168 -5.70 -16.31 -4.34
N GLU A 169 -4.50 -16.91 -4.45
CA GLU A 169 -3.69 -16.89 -5.67
C GLU A 169 -4.52 -17.30 -6.90
N LYS A 170 -4.33 -16.58 -8.02
CA LYS A 170 -5.01 -16.78 -9.31
C LYS A 170 -6.51 -16.50 -9.30
N LYS A 171 -7.09 -16.06 -8.18
CA LYS A 171 -8.45 -15.52 -8.13
C LYS A 171 -8.42 -14.02 -8.34
N SER A 172 -9.50 -13.50 -8.89
CA SER A 172 -9.69 -12.06 -9.02
C SER A 172 -10.53 -11.55 -7.87
N VAL A 173 -10.13 -10.41 -7.31
CA VAL A 173 -10.86 -9.68 -6.28
C VAL A 173 -11.16 -8.27 -6.76
N THR A 174 -12.27 -7.71 -6.30
CA THR A 174 -12.62 -6.32 -6.54
C THR A 174 -12.34 -5.53 -5.27
N ILE A 175 -11.40 -4.60 -5.36
CA ILE A 175 -11.04 -3.69 -4.29
C ILE A 175 -11.77 -2.37 -4.56
N SER A 176 -12.52 -1.87 -3.60
CA SER A 176 -13.18 -0.57 -3.69
C SER A 176 -12.74 0.33 -2.55
N CYS A 177 -12.45 1.59 -2.86
CA CYS A 177 -12.31 2.64 -1.88
C CYS A 177 -13.50 3.59 -1.98
N SER A 178 -14.11 3.94 -0.84
CA SER A 178 -15.30 4.78 -0.77
C SER A 178 -15.18 5.85 0.31
N ALA A 179 -15.77 7.01 0.11
CA ALA A 179 -15.82 8.08 1.10
C ALA A 179 -17.19 8.77 1.09
N PHE A 180 -17.61 9.23 2.28
CA PHE A 180 -18.87 9.96 2.44
C PHE A 180 -18.84 11.27 1.65
N THR A 181 -19.93 11.59 0.96
CA THR A 181 -20.06 12.77 0.10
C THR A 181 -21.18 13.66 0.61
N SER A 182 -20.84 14.64 1.45
CA SER A 182 -21.83 15.62 1.95
C SER A 182 -22.37 16.53 0.85
N CYS A 183 -21.59 16.71 -0.24
CA CYS A 183 -21.90 17.57 -1.36
C CYS A 183 -21.70 16.90 -2.72
N PRO A 184 -22.78 16.49 -3.40
CA PRO A 184 -22.68 15.84 -4.70
C PRO A 184 -22.06 16.71 -5.80
N HIS A 185 -22.23 18.03 -5.74
CA HIS A 185 -21.65 18.97 -6.70
C HIS A 185 -20.15 19.24 -6.48
N SER A 186 -19.62 18.88 -5.31
CA SER A 186 -18.20 19.05 -4.95
C SER A 186 -17.72 17.82 -4.18
N PRO A 187 -17.65 16.65 -4.86
CA PRO A 187 -17.33 15.38 -4.21
C PRO A 187 -15.86 15.32 -3.78
N PRO A 188 -15.52 14.47 -2.79
CA PRO A 188 -14.13 14.23 -2.44
C PRO A 188 -13.36 13.58 -3.60
N GLN A 189 -12.11 13.99 -3.78
CA GLN A 189 -11.17 13.37 -4.69
C GLN A 189 -10.55 12.14 -4.02
N LEU A 190 -10.78 10.96 -4.61
CA LEU A 190 -10.25 9.70 -4.13
C LEU A 190 -8.97 9.34 -4.87
N THR A 191 -7.92 9.00 -4.12
CA THR A 191 -6.65 8.51 -4.65
C THR A 191 -6.21 7.30 -3.87
N TRP A 192 -5.46 6.41 -4.51
CA TRP A 192 -4.90 5.24 -3.84
C TRP A 192 -3.60 4.80 -4.51
N ASN A 193 -2.87 3.89 -3.88
CA ASN A 193 -1.62 3.36 -4.42
C ASN A 193 -1.79 2.19 -5.42
N LEU A 194 -3.01 1.94 -5.90
CA LEU A 194 -3.29 1.02 -7.00
C LEU A 194 -3.35 1.81 -8.34
N GLN A 195 -2.50 1.50 -9.32
CA GLN A 195 -2.60 2.03 -10.70
C GLN A 195 -3.71 1.29 -11.50
N GLN A 196 -4.47 1.82 -12.48
CA GLN A 196 -4.62 3.15 -13.10
C GLN A 196 -6.06 3.28 -13.67
N ASN A 197 -6.67 4.47 -13.54
CA ASN A 197 -7.99 4.88 -14.08
C ASN A 197 -9.23 4.18 -13.49
N SER A 198 -9.34 4.13 -12.17
CA SER A 198 -10.64 3.87 -11.54
C SER A 198 -11.50 5.14 -11.65
N HIS A 199 -12.48 5.12 -12.55
CA HIS A 199 -13.46 6.19 -12.64
C HIS A 199 -14.17 6.35 -11.28
N SER A 200 -14.08 7.56 -10.72
CA SER A 200 -14.84 7.90 -9.52
C SER A 200 -16.32 7.97 -9.86
N GLN A 201 -17.13 7.24 -9.10
CA GLN A 201 -18.58 7.21 -9.22
C GLN A 201 -19.20 7.72 -7.93
N ILE A 202 -20.32 8.41 -8.03
CA ILE A 202 -21.12 8.83 -6.88
C ILE A 202 -22.33 7.91 -6.81
N GLU A 203 -22.43 7.14 -5.74
CA GLU A 203 -23.56 6.26 -5.45
C GLU A 203 -24.49 6.96 -4.44
N LYS A 204 -25.81 6.88 -4.67
CA LYS A 204 -26.82 7.31 -3.69
C LYS A 204 -27.24 6.09 -2.87
N ASN A 205 -27.07 6.17 -1.57
CA ASN A 205 -27.39 5.12 -0.62
C ASN A 205 -28.91 5.09 -0.33
N THR A 206 -29.38 3.97 0.24
CA THR A 206 -30.80 3.78 0.60
C THR A 206 -31.29 4.75 1.68
N ASP A 207 -30.38 5.24 2.52
CA ASP A 207 -30.63 6.27 3.54
C ASP A 207 -30.67 7.70 2.95
N GLY A 208 -30.49 7.85 1.64
CA GLY A 208 -30.48 9.13 0.94
C GLY A 208 -29.13 9.85 0.94
N THR A 209 -28.10 9.30 1.61
CA THR A 209 -26.74 9.86 1.60
C THR A 209 -26.01 9.55 0.30
N PHE A 210 -24.91 10.26 0.02
CA PHE A 210 -24.08 10.03 -1.15
C PHE A 210 -22.71 9.52 -0.76
N THR A 211 -22.13 8.67 -1.59
CA THR A 211 -20.79 8.10 -1.40
C THR A 211 -20.03 8.14 -2.71
N SER A 212 -18.86 8.75 -2.70
CA SER A 212 -17.92 8.68 -3.79
C SER A 212 -17.13 7.38 -3.68
N LYS A 213 -16.91 6.70 -4.81
CA LYS A 213 -16.29 5.38 -4.85
C LYS A 213 -15.42 5.21 -6.08
N ILE A 214 -14.24 4.63 -5.87
CA ILE A 214 -13.36 4.10 -6.91
C ILE A 214 -13.20 2.60 -6.68
N GLN A 215 -13.08 1.85 -7.76
CA GLN A 215 -12.91 0.40 -7.68
C GLN A 215 -12.01 -0.14 -8.78
N GLN A 216 -11.35 -1.26 -8.48
CA GLN A 216 -10.45 -1.96 -9.39
C GLN A 216 -10.55 -3.45 -9.12
N SER A 217 -10.58 -4.23 -10.20
CA SER A 217 -10.42 -5.68 -10.11
C SER A 217 -8.99 -6.06 -10.45
N ILE A 218 -8.36 -6.85 -9.59
CA ILE A 218 -7.01 -7.37 -9.79
C ILE A 218 -7.02 -8.90 -9.67
N THR A 219 -6.15 -9.57 -10.41
CA THR A 219 -5.91 -11.01 -10.25
C THR A 219 -4.74 -11.20 -9.30
N LEU A 220 -4.98 -11.94 -8.21
CA LEU A 220 -4.03 -12.09 -7.12
C LEU A 220 -2.90 -13.05 -7.46
N SER A 221 -1.74 -12.78 -6.89
CA SER A 221 -0.53 -13.63 -6.88
C SER A 221 0.05 -13.66 -5.46
N ASP A 222 1.01 -14.54 -5.20
CA ASP A 222 1.68 -14.63 -3.91
C ASP A 222 2.41 -13.33 -3.52
N SER A 223 2.91 -12.57 -4.50
CA SER A 223 3.56 -11.27 -4.28
C SER A 223 2.63 -10.17 -3.76
N HIS A 224 1.31 -10.38 -3.80
CA HIS A 224 0.33 -9.43 -3.26
C HIS A 224 0.07 -9.64 -1.75
N ASP A 225 0.52 -10.75 -1.16
CA ASP A 225 0.40 -10.98 0.28
C ASP A 225 1.27 -9.99 1.06
N GLY A 226 0.70 -9.33 2.06
CA GLY A 226 1.37 -8.27 2.82
C GLY A 226 1.41 -6.91 2.11
N PHE A 227 0.81 -6.77 0.93
CA PHE A 227 0.72 -5.48 0.24
C PHE A 227 -0.23 -4.52 0.99
N ASN A 228 0.25 -3.33 1.33
CA ASN A 228 -0.55 -2.30 2.01
C ASN A 228 -1.25 -1.41 1.00
N ILE A 229 -2.56 -1.55 0.89
CA ILE A 229 -3.40 -0.67 0.08
C ILE A 229 -3.61 0.61 0.89
N SER A 230 -3.26 1.76 0.34
CA SER A 230 -3.50 3.07 0.93
C SER A 230 -4.50 3.83 0.08
N CYS A 231 -5.58 4.31 0.69
CA CYS A 231 -6.56 5.16 0.02
C CYS A 231 -6.74 6.48 0.78
N SER A 232 -6.72 7.57 0.04
CA SER A 232 -6.90 8.94 0.52
C SER A 232 -8.15 9.57 -0.07
N ALA A 233 -8.89 10.29 0.76
CA ALA A 233 -10.02 11.12 0.37
C ALA A 233 -9.71 12.58 0.67
N THR A 234 -9.66 13.40 -0.38
CA THR A 234 -9.40 14.85 -0.29
C THR A 234 -10.69 15.61 -0.54
N TYR A 235 -11.20 16.25 0.50
CA TYR A 235 -12.43 17.02 0.47
C TYR A 235 -12.15 18.46 0.03
N PRO A 236 -12.80 18.96 -1.02
CA PRO A 236 -12.72 20.37 -1.38
C PRO A 236 -13.36 21.23 -0.28
N VAL A 237 -12.70 22.34 0.04
CA VAL A 237 -13.18 23.34 1.01
C VAL A 237 -13.16 24.73 0.37
N ASP A 238 -13.55 25.77 1.12
CA ASP A 238 -13.63 27.17 0.69
C ASP A 238 -12.49 27.57 -0.26
N GLU A 239 -12.83 28.37 -1.26
CA GLU A 239 -11.89 28.86 -2.28
C GLU A 239 -10.62 29.45 -1.64
N GLY A 240 -9.46 28.99 -2.11
CA GLY A 240 -8.15 29.45 -1.64
C GLY A 240 -7.58 28.70 -0.43
N LYS A 241 -8.33 27.79 0.20
CA LYS A 241 -7.79 26.90 1.26
C LYS A 241 -7.42 25.52 0.69
N PRO A 242 -6.37 24.86 1.23
CA PRO A 242 -6.07 23.49 0.85
C PRO A 242 -7.21 22.55 1.27
N GLY A 243 -7.55 21.59 0.40
CA GLY A 243 -8.50 20.53 0.69
C GLY A 243 -8.14 19.77 1.97
N LYS A 244 -9.15 19.27 2.68
CA LYS A 244 -8.93 18.46 3.88
C LYS A 244 -8.84 16.99 3.50
N THR A 245 -7.73 16.35 3.84
CA THR A 245 -7.46 14.96 3.44
C THR A 245 -7.45 14.02 4.65
N LYS A 246 -8.01 12.82 4.46
CA LYS A 246 -7.83 11.67 5.35
C LYS A 246 -7.48 10.43 4.56
N GLU A 247 -6.65 9.59 5.17
CA GLU A 247 -6.14 8.36 4.58
C GLU A 247 -6.56 7.14 5.41
N THR A 248 -6.69 5.99 4.76
CA THR A 248 -6.90 4.69 5.38
C THR A 248 -6.07 3.64 4.68
N GLN A 249 -5.48 2.74 5.46
CA GLN A 249 -4.64 1.66 4.97
C GLN A 249 -5.25 0.31 5.32
N GLN A 250 -5.12 -0.64 4.40
CA GLN A 250 -5.53 -2.02 4.58
C GLN A 250 -4.49 -2.96 3.97
N THR A 251 -3.94 -3.85 4.78
CA THR A 251 -3.04 -4.90 4.30
C THR A 251 -3.84 -6.02 3.64
N LEU A 252 -3.43 -6.43 2.45
CA LEU A 252 -3.99 -7.55 1.72
C LEU A 252 -3.35 -8.85 2.23
N SER A 253 -4.18 -9.82 2.63
CA SER A 253 -3.73 -11.17 2.98
C SER A 253 -4.19 -12.13 1.91
N VAL A 254 -3.25 -12.67 1.14
CA VAL A 254 -3.52 -13.57 0.02
C VAL A 254 -3.10 -14.97 0.41
N THR A 255 -3.98 -15.95 0.21
CA THR A 255 -3.66 -17.34 0.46
C THR A 255 -3.07 -18.01 -0.79
N TYR A 256 -1.96 -18.74 -0.63
CA TYR A 256 -1.21 -19.41 -1.69
C TYR A 256 -0.50 -20.68 -1.18
N ALA A 257 -0.26 -21.61 -2.10
CA ALA A 257 0.58 -22.79 -1.83
C ALA A 257 2.05 -22.35 -1.68
N PRO A 258 2.93 -23.15 -1.03
CA PRO A 258 4.29 -22.72 -0.72
C PRO A 258 5.08 -22.25 -1.95
N LYS A 259 5.91 -21.22 -1.78
CA LYS A 259 6.72 -20.59 -2.84
C LYS A 259 8.14 -20.36 -2.36
N GLU A 260 9.06 -20.33 -3.32
CA GLU A 260 10.49 -20.08 -3.05
C GLU A 260 11.06 -21.02 -1.98
N THR A 261 10.65 -22.29 -2.05
CA THR A 261 11.19 -23.29 -1.13
C THR A 261 12.69 -23.41 -1.39
N SER A 262 13.48 -23.27 -0.33
CA SER A 262 14.92 -23.29 -0.36
C SER A 262 15.44 -24.21 0.71
N ALA A 263 16.55 -24.87 0.39
CA ALA A 263 17.25 -25.74 1.31
C ALA A 263 18.67 -25.20 1.47
N SER A 264 19.15 -25.14 2.70
CA SER A 264 20.51 -24.71 3.04
C SER A 264 21.23 -25.75 3.89
N ILE A 265 22.56 -25.67 3.92
CA ILE A 265 23.43 -26.57 4.65
C ILE A 265 24.32 -25.79 5.62
N SER A 266 24.48 -26.32 6.83
CA SER A 266 25.37 -25.79 7.85
C SER A 266 26.17 -26.92 8.51
N PRO A 267 27.51 -26.84 8.59
CA PRO A 267 28.36 -25.78 8.05
C PRO A 267 28.38 -25.76 6.51
N SER A 268 28.48 -24.57 5.92
CA SER A 268 28.64 -24.39 4.47
C SER A 268 30.12 -24.53 4.08
N GLY A 269 30.47 -25.44 3.17
CA GLY A 269 31.86 -25.62 2.72
C GLY A 269 32.19 -27.05 2.34
N LEU A 270 33.49 -27.34 2.20
CA LEU A 270 34.01 -28.69 1.97
C LEU A 270 33.99 -29.42 3.32
N VAL A 271 33.18 -30.48 3.42
CA VAL A 271 32.99 -31.21 4.67
C VAL A 271 33.55 -32.62 4.51
N SER A 272 34.45 -33.02 5.42
CA SER A 272 35.08 -34.34 5.39
C SER A 272 34.05 -35.46 5.49
N ALA A 273 34.31 -36.59 4.84
CA ALA A 273 33.49 -37.78 4.98
C ALA A 273 33.36 -38.19 6.46
N GLY A 274 32.15 -38.54 6.89
CA GLY A 274 31.82 -38.89 8.29
C GLY A 274 31.46 -37.71 9.20
N SER A 275 31.41 -36.49 8.66
CA SER A 275 30.97 -35.30 9.39
C SER A 275 29.45 -35.17 9.44
N TRP A 276 28.94 -34.50 10.47
CA TRP A 276 27.51 -34.18 10.61
C TRP A 276 27.23 -32.79 10.04
N VAL A 277 26.21 -32.70 9.18
CA VAL A 277 25.72 -31.45 8.62
C VAL A 277 24.24 -31.29 8.93
N ASN A 278 23.81 -30.05 9.16
CA ASN A 278 22.43 -29.70 9.39
C ASN A 278 21.84 -29.05 8.13
N LEU A 279 20.80 -29.67 7.60
CA LEU A 279 20.02 -29.17 6.48
C LEU A 279 18.81 -28.40 7.00
N THR A 280 18.59 -27.20 6.49
CA THR A 280 17.45 -26.35 6.88
C THR A 280 16.59 -26.05 5.66
N CYS A 281 15.28 -26.20 5.81
CA CYS A 281 14.31 -25.85 4.78
C CYS A 281 13.60 -24.54 5.13
N SER A 282 13.36 -23.70 4.14
CA SER A 282 12.60 -22.46 4.28
C SER A 282 11.67 -22.30 3.09
N SER A 283 10.47 -21.75 3.30
CA SER A 283 9.48 -21.52 2.25
C SER A 283 8.53 -20.40 2.67
N ARG A 284 8.06 -19.60 1.72
CA ARG A 284 6.98 -18.62 1.96
C ARG A 284 5.64 -19.28 1.69
N ALA A 285 4.68 -19.10 2.59
CA ALA A 285 3.33 -19.60 2.41
C ALA A 285 2.32 -18.85 3.30
N ASN A 286 1.09 -18.73 2.80
CA ASN A 286 -0.05 -18.31 3.59
C ASN A 286 -1.26 -19.20 3.23
N PRO A 287 -1.84 -19.99 4.15
CA PRO A 287 -1.47 -20.15 5.56
C PRO A 287 -0.07 -20.73 5.77
N PRO A 288 0.49 -20.65 7.00
CA PRO A 288 1.80 -21.17 7.33
C PRO A 288 1.98 -22.65 6.94
N ILE A 289 3.24 -23.04 6.71
CA ILE A 289 3.62 -24.41 6.37
C ILE A 289 3.14 -25.39 7.45
N SER A 290 2.48 -26.47 7.04
CA SER A 290 2.03 -27.53 7.94
C SER A 290 3.07 -28.62 8.14
N SER A 291 3.92 -28.88 7.13
CA SER A 291 5.00 -29.85 7.23
C SER A 291 6.14 -29.59 6.24
N PHE A 292 7.34 -29.99 6.63
CA PHE A 292 8.52 -30.07 5.77
C PHE A 292 8.96 -31.53 5.69
N SER A 293 9.22 -32.04 4.49
CA SER A 293 9.74 -33.39 4.27
C SER A 293 11.06 -33.35 3.51
N TRP A 294 12.05 -34.09 3.97
CA TRP A 294 13.35 -34.21 3.32
C TRP A 294 13.44 -35.47 2.50
N PHE A 295 14.02 -35.34 1.32
CA PHE A 295 14.16 -36.43 0.38
C PHE A 295 15.61 -36.56 -0.08
N LEU A 296 16.08 -37.81 -0.10
CA LEU A 296 17.34 -38.20 -0.69
C LEU A 296 17.10 -38.69 -2.12
N LYS A 297 17.83 -38.14 -3.09
CA LYS A 297 17.83 -38.62 -4.46
C LYS A 297 18.69 -39.87 -4.58
N THR A 298 18.06 -40.98 -4.97
CA THR A 298 18.73 -42.25 -5.27
C THR A 298 18.56 -42.61 -6.75
N LYS A 299 19.23 -43.67 -7.21
CA LYS A 299 19.10 -44.16 -8.60
C LYS A 299 17.68 -44.66 -8.91
N ASP A 300 16.98 -45.20 -7.90
CA ASP A 300 15.65 -45.80 -8.04
C ASP A 300 14.50 -44.81 -7.75
N GLY A 301 14.82 -43.55 -7.45
CA GLY A 301 13.86 -42.50 -7.14
C GLY A 301 14.23 -41.68 -5.90
N SER A 302 13.33 -40.80 -5.48
CA SER A 302 13.52 -39.99 -4.27
C SER A 302 12.93 -40.71 -3.06
N MET A 303 13.72 -40.88 -2.00
CA MET A 303 13.31 -41.53 -0.75
C MET A 303 13.13 -40.47 0.33
N LYS A 304 11.99 -40.49 1.05
CA LYS A 304 11.79 -39.62 2.21
C LYS A 304 12.70 -40.09 3.35
N VAL A 305 13.55 -39.21 3.85
CA VAL A 305 14.57 -39.52 4.88
C VAL A 305 14.29 -38.85 6.22
N ALA A 306 13.57 -37.73 6.23
CA ALA A 306 13.20 -37.04 7.46
C ALA A 306 11.96 -36.17 7.29
N GLU A 307 11.42 -35.74 8.42
CA GLU A 307 10.32 -34.80 8.53
C GLU A 307 10.66 -33.75 9.58
N GLY A 308 10.30 -32.50 9.29
CA GLY A 308 10.69 -31.33 10.08
C GLY A 308 11.51 -30.33 9.28
N GLN A 309 11.56 -29.09 9.77
CA GLN A 309 12.27 -27.99 9.12
C GLN A 309 13.79 -28.23 9.06
N PHE A 310 14.31 -28.98 10.03
CA PHE A 310 15.73 -29.29 10.17
C PHE A 310 15.96 -30.79 9.98
N TYR A 311 17.03 -31.17 9.30
CA TYR A 311 17.45 -32.55 9.16
C TYR A 311 18.96 -32.66 9.30
N THR A 312 19.42 -33.42 10.29
CA THR A 312 20.84 -33.67 10.54
C THR A 312 21.25 -34.98 9.88
N VAL A 313 22.25 -34.92 9.00
CA VAL A 313 22.70 -36.07 8.22
C VAL A 313 24.21 -36.26 8.35
N ASN A 314 24.63 -37.53 8.38
CA ASN A 314 26.04 -37.90 8.37
C ASN A 314 26.51 -38.04 6.92
N MET A 315 27.62 -37.38 6.61
CA MET A 315 28.23 -37.31 5.29
C MET A 315 28.95 -38.63 4.94
N THR A 316 28.20 -39.71 4.71
CA THR A 316 28.77 -41.04 4.38
C THR A 316 29.04 -41.25 2.91
N ASN A 317 28.22 -40.67 2.01
CA ASN A 317 28.37 -40.85 0.56
C ASN A 317 28.21 -39.53 -0.19
N MET A 318 29.24 -39.16 -0.96
CA MET A 318 29.40 -37.81 -1.55
C MET A 318 28.62 -37.60 -2.86
N THR A 319 27.83 -38.59 -3.28
CA THR A 319 26.95 -38.49 -4.46
C THR A 319 25.49 -38.19 -4.11
N GLU A 320 25.19 -38.11 -2.81
CA GLU A 320 23.84 -37.92 -2.30
C GLU A 320 23.41 -36.47 -2.51
N SER A 321 22.25 -36.30 -3.14
CA SER A 321 21.63 -34.99 -3.34
C SER A 321 20.33 -34.93 -2.57
N TYR A 322 20.17 -33.89 -1.76
CA TYR A 322 18.99 -33.69 -0.93
C TYR A 322 18.13 -32.55 -1.46
N TYR A 323 16.84 -32.65 -1.25
CA TYR A 323 15.90 -31.55 -1.40
C TYR A 323 14.84 -31.64 -0.31
N CYS A 324 14.21 -30.51 -0.02
CA CYS A 324 13.06 -30.48 0.86
C CYS A 324 11.79 -30.13 0.08
N GLU A 325 10.67 -30.63 0.59
CA GLU A 325 9.33 -30.28 0.14
C GLU A 325 8.59 -29.61 1.30
N ALA A 326 8.13 -28.39 1.07
CA ALA A 326 7.29 -27.63 2.00
C ALA A 326 5.83 -27.81 1.60
N THR A 327 4.95 -28.10 2.56
CA THR A 327 3.53 -28.36 2.32
C THR A 327 2.65 -27.50 3.20
N ASN A 328 1.57 -26.95 2.65
CA ASN A 328 0.45 -26.39 3.38
C ASN A 328 -0.88 -26.96 2.85
N ILE A 329 -2.01 -26.50 3.41
CA ILE A 329 -3.34 -26.99 3.01
C ILE A 329 -3.70 -26.72 1.53
N LEU A 330 -2.97 -25.83 0.84
CA LEU A 330 -3.22 -25.45 -0.54
C LEU A 330 -2.34 -26.19 -1.54
N GLY A 331 -1.25 -26.82 -1.09
CA GLY A 331 -0.35 -27.57 -1.94
C GLY A 331 1.06 -27.69 -1.37
N HIS A 332 2.02 -27.97 -2.24
CA HIS A 332 3.41 -28.17 -1.88
C HIS A 332 4.35 -27.54 -2.89
N ASN A 333 5.58 -27.28 -2.47
CA ASN A 333 6.66 -26.81 -3.34
C ASN A 333 8.01 -27.40 -2.89
N ARG A 334 8.87 -27.67 -3.87
CA ARG A 334 10.16 -28.33 -3.66
C ARG A 334 11.29 -27.33 -3.81
N SER A 335 12.33 -27.49 -2.99
CA SER A 335 13.58 -26.79 -3.18
C SER A 335 14.34 -27.30 -4.41
N SER A 336 15.31 -26.53 -4.87
CA SER A 336 16.39 -27.06 -5.69
C SER A 336 17.21 -28.10 -4.93
N TRP A 337 17.98 -28.90 -5.67
CA TRP A 337 18.86 -29.92 -5.12
C TRP A 337 20.08 -29.28 -4.46
N ILE A 338 20.41 -29.74 -3.26
CA ILE A 338 21.71 -29.48 -2.64
C ILE A 338 22.67 -30.59 -3.03
N HIS A 339 23.80 -30.20 -3.61
CA HIS A 339 24.94 -31.09 -3.83
C HIS A 339 25.96 -30.91 -2.72
N LEU A 340 26.37 -32.01 -2.11
CA LEU A 340 27.39 -32.00 -1.07
C LEU A 340 28.77 -32.14 -1.74
N LYS A 341 29.64 -31.13 -1.59
CA LYS A 341 31.01 -31.13 -2.16
C LYS A 341 32.04 -31.40 -1.06
N ASN A 342 33.12 -32.12 -1.39
CA ASN A 342 34.26 -32.36 -0.50
C ASN A 342 35.56 -31.80 -1.09
N GLU A 343 36.57 -31.57 -0.23
CA GLU A 343 37.95 -31.41 -0.66
C GLU A 343 38.34 -32.62 -1.50
N GLU A 344 38.82 -32.39 -2.71
CA GLU A 344 39.54 -33.42 -3.43
C GLU A 344 40.84 -33.68 -2.66
N SER A 345 40.82 -34.71 -1.83
CA SER A 345 42.04 -35.30 -1.29
C SER A 345 42.82 -35.86 -2.47
N PHE A 346 43.83 -35.12 -2.93
CA PHE A 346 44.78 -35.61 -3.91
C PHE A 346 45.39 -36.91 -3.38
N PRO A 347 45.30 -38.04 -4.09
CA PRO A 347 45.84 -39.30 -3.60
C PRO A 347 47.33 -39.13 -3.30
N LEU A 348 47.83 -39.75 -2.22
CA LEU A 348 49.23 -39.63 -1.80
C LEU A 348 50.20 -39.87 -2.96
N SER A 349 49.82 -40.73 -3.91
CA SER A 349 50.53 -40.99 -5.17
C SER A 349 50.71 -39.76 -6.05
N THR A 350 49.71 -38.87 -6.15
CA THR A 350 49.82 -37.61 -6.91
C THR A 350 50.72 -36.60 -6.20
N ILE A 351 50.64 -36.51 -4.87
CA ILE A 351 51.53 -35.67 -4.07
C ILE A 351 52.98 -36.17 -4.20
N LEU A 352 53.20 -37.48 -4.11
CA LEU A 352 54.50 -38.12 -4.34
C LEU A 352 54.98 -37.92 -5.78
N ALA A 353 54.12 -38.04 -6.79
CA ALA A 353 54.49 -37.83 -8.19
C ALA A 353 54.88 -36.37 -8.45
N VAL A 354 54.14 -35.40 -7.92
CA VAL A 354 54.45 -33.96 -8.08
C VAL A 354 55.73 -33.61 -7.32
N THR A 355 55.90 -34.08 -6.09
CA THR A 355 57.12 -33.84 -5.31
C THR A 355 58.35 -34.46 -5.96
N VAL A 356 58.27 -35.70 -6.45
CA VAL A 356 59.35 -36.34 -7.22
C VAL A 356 59.63 -35.58 -8.50
N SER A 357 58.60 -35.13 -9.22
CA SER A 357 58.74 -34.35 -10.46
C SER A 357 59.44 -33.01 -10.20
N VAL A 358 59.09 -32.31 -9.12
CA VAL A 358 59.76 -31.06 -8.71
C VAL A 358 61.21 -31.30 -8.30
N VAL A 359 61.49 -32.36 -7.55
CA VAL A 359 62.87 -32.72 -7.14
C VAL A 359 63.73 -33.09 -8.35
N ILE A 360 63.20 -33.84 -9.31
CA ILE A 360 63.87 -34.15 -10.58
C ILE A 360 64.18 -32.85 -11.33
N VAL A 361 63.20 -31.97 -11.48
CA VAL A 361 63.41 -30.68 -12.17
C VAL A 361 64.48 -29.84 -11.46
N LEU A 362 64.49 -29.77 -10.13
CA LEU A 362 65.50 -29.04 -9.35
C LEU A 362 66.91 -29.65 -9.42
N ILE A 363 67.05 -30.96 -9.64
CA ILE A 363 68.35 -31.63 -9.80
C ILE A 363 68.84 -31.52 -11.25
N PHE A 364 67.95 -31.73 -12.22
CA PHE A 364 68.32 -31.77 -13.63
C PHE A 364 68.46 -30.37 -14.26
N LEU A 365 67.73 -29.34 -13.79
CA LEU A 365 67.92 -27.96 -14.25
C LEU A 365 69.36 -27.44 -14.05
N PRO A 366 69.98 -27.51 -12.86
CA PRO A 366 71.35 -27.06 -12.68
C PRO A 366 72.35 -27.96 -13.41
N LEU A 367 72.10 -29.27 -13.53
CA LEU A 367 72.96 -30.16 -14.34
C LEU A 367 72.90 -29.82 -15.83
N CYS A 368 71.71 -29.53 -16.38
CA CYS A 368 71.54 -29.09 -17.77
C CYS A 368 72.18 -27.70 -18.00
N VAL A 369 72.00 -26.74 -17.10
CA VAL A 369 72.63 -25.41 -17.19
C VAL A 369 74.15 -25.51 -17.07
N CYS A 370 74.68 -26.37 -16.21
CA CYS A 370 76.12 -26.62 -16.09
C CYS A 370 76.71 -27.33 -17.32
N ARG A 371 75.96 -28.20 -18.00
CA ARG A 371 76.39 -28.85 -19.25
C ARG A 371 76.34 -27.89 -20.44
N LEU A 372 75.38 -26.97 -20.48
CA LEU A 372 75.27 -25.93 -21.51
C LEU A 372 76.34 -24.84 -21.35
N LYS A 373 76.70 -24.44 -20.13
CA LYS A 373 77.78 -23.47 -19.89
C LYS A 373 79.19 -24.03 -20.10
N ARG A 374 79.38 -25.35 -20.13
CA ARG A 374 80.71 -25.97 -20.30
C ARG A 374 81.07 -26.23 -21.77
N LYS A 375 80.21 -25.89 -22.73
CA LYS A 375 80.39 -26.30 -24.12
C LYS A 375 80.41 -25.19 -25.18
N ASN A 376 80.68 -23.92 -24.87
CA ASN A 376 81.18 -22.96 -25.87
C ASN A 376 81.72 -21.63 -25.27
N PRO A 377 82.93 -21.17 -25.67
CA PRO A 377 83.35 -19.77 -25.64
C PRO A 377 83.05 -19.04 -26.98
N THR A 378 82.96 -17.72 -26.89
CA THR A 378 82.38 -16.69 -27.79
C THR A 378 82.99 -16.52 -29.20
N GLN A 379 82.18 -16.10 -30.21
CA GLN A 379 82.58 -15.07 -31.21
C GLN A 379 81.38 -14.37 -31.91
N GLN A 380 81.65 -13.15 -32.41
CA GLN A 380 80.73 -12.07 -32.83
C GLN A 380 80.22 -12.12 -34.30
N GLN A 381 79.18 -11.30 -34.54
CA GLN A 381 78.90 -10.45 -35.73
C GLN A 381 78.22 -11.02 -36.99
N THR A 382 76.98 -10.60 -37.26
CA THR A 382 76.58 -9.60 -38.30
C THR A 382 75.08 -9.74 -38.64
N GLN A 383 74.48 -8.57 -38.85
CA GLN A 383 73.08 -8.21 -39.06
C GLN A 383 72.46 -8.77 -40.37
N ASN A 384 71.22 -9.26 -40.32
CA ASN A 384 70.19 -8.96 -41.32
C ASN A 384 68.78 -9.34 -40.86
N GLN A 385 67.83 -8.52 -41.33
CA GLN A 385 66.42 -8.40 -40.96
C GLN A 385 65.59 -9.69 -41.07
N THR A 386 64.55 -9.80 -40.24
CA THR A 386 63.10 -9.85 -40.58
C THR A 386 62.36 -10.56 -39.45
N GLY A 387 61.27 -9.97 -38.93
CA GLY A 387 60.27 -10.70 -38.13
C GLY A 387 59.85 -10.02 -36.82
N GLU A 388 58.76 -9.26 -36.91
CA GLU A 388 57.66 -9.12 -35.94
C GLU A 388 57.99 -8.96 -34.44
N GLU A 389 57.91 -7.70 -33.97
CA GLU A 389 57.65 -7.36 -32.57
C GLU A 389 56.13 -7.35 -32.34
N GLU A 390 55.60 -8.31 -31.57
CA GLU A 390 54.37 -8.07 -30.79
C GLU A 390 54.79 -7.77 -29.35
N GLU A 391 54.90 -6.49 -29.07
CA GLU A 391 55.02 -5.90 -27.75
C GLU A 391 53.65 -6.02 -27.04
N ILE A 392 53.57 -6.85 -26.00
CA ILE A 392 52.45 -6.82 -25.05
C ILE A 392 52.53 -5.52 -24.25
N HIS A 393 51.94 -4.47 -24.81
CA HIS A 393 51.74 -3.17 -24.21
C HIS A 393 50.81 -3.32 -23.00
N TYR A 394 51.32 -3.09 -21.79
CA TYR A 394 50.44 -2.74 -20.67
C TYR A 394 49.81 -1.39 -21.03
N GLY A 395 48.48 -1.33 -21.08
CA GLY A 395 47.78 -0.08 -21.32
C GLY A 395 47.98 0.86 -20.12
N ASP A 396 48.70 1.95 -20.33
CA ASP A 396 48.77 3.05 -19.37
C ASP A 396 47.36 3.64 -19.19
N ILE A 397 46.80 3.47 -17.99
CA ILE A 397 45.54 4.10 -17.62
C ILE A 397 45.83 5.58 -17.35
N LYS A 398 45.50 6.44 -18.32
CA LYS A 398 45.52 7.90 -18.14
C LYS A 398 44.25 8.36 -17.43
N PHE A 399 44.38 8.76 -16.17
CA PHE A 399 43.35 9.52 -15.47
C PHE A 399 43.43 10.98 -15.94
N SER A 400 42.29 11.55 -16.36
CA SER A 400 42.17 12.97 -16.67
C SER A 400 41.03 13.56 -15.87
N ASP A 401 41.36 14.50 -14.96
CA ASP A 401 40.39 15.32 -14.25
C ASP A 401 39.82 16.36 -15.20
N ARG A 402 38.56 16.17 -15.64
CA ARG A 402 37.84 17.21 -16.36
C ARG A 402 37.10 18.09 -15.35
N ARG A 403 37.70 19.24 -15.05
CA ARG A 403 37.04 20.34 -14.32
C ARG A 403 35.91 20.92 -15.17
N ALA A 404 34.74 21.10 -14.56
CA ALA A 404 33.53 21.61 -15.20
C ALA A 404 33.69 23.05 -15.72
N ALA A 405 33.13 23.32 -16.91
CA ALA A 405 32.85 24.66 -17.43
C ALA A 405 31.66 24.57 -18.43
N PRO A 406 30.88 25.65 -18.63
CA PRO A 406 29.43 25.57 -18.70
C PRO A 406 28.82 25.51 -20.12
N SER A 407 27.56 25.10 -20.12
CA SER A 407 26.53 25.05 -21.16
C SER A 407 26.60 26.03 -22.34
N SER A 408 26.43 25.49 -23.56
CA SER A 408 25.65 26.11 -24.65
C SER A 408 25.15 25.07 -25.68
N VAL A 409 23.88 25.24 -26.04
CA VAL A 409 23.02 24.72 -27.15
C VAL A 409 23.75 24.81 -28.52
N SER A 410 23.60 24.00 -29.58
CA SER A 410 22.47 23.31 -30.27
C SER A 410 22.97 22.29 -31.33
N GLU A 411 22.06 21.37 -31.72
CA GLU A 411 21.80 20.76 -33.05
C GLU A 411 22.81 19.82 -33.78
N GLN A 412 22.38 18.55 -33.88
CA GLN A 412 22.09 17.77 -35.12
C GLN A 412 23.24 17.44 -36.09
N ASP A 413 23.68 16.17 -36.12
CA ASP A 413 23.42 15.22 -37.24
C ASP A 413 24.18 13.88 -37.10
N SER A 414 23.53 12.83 -37.61
CA SER A 414 23.93 11.52 -38.13
C SER A 414 25.19 10.75 -37.66
N GLY A 415 24.97 9.47 -37.34
CA GLY A 415 25.93 8.39 -37.64
C GLY A 415 26.30 7.41 -36.52
N GLN A 416 25.84 6.17 -36.65
CA GLN A 416 26.29 4.92 -35.99
C GLN A 416 26.19 4.84 -34.45
N GLN A 417 25.11 4.21 -33.98
CA GLN A 417 24.97 3.72 -32.60
C GLN A 417 26.03 2.64 -32.29
N GLN A 418 27.07 3.02 -31.55
CA GLN A 418 27.80 2.11 -30.67
C GLN A 418 27.21 2.24 -29.26
N GLU A 419 26.59 1.16 -28.79
CA GLU A 419 25.90 1.06 -27.51
C GLU A 419 26.93 1.13 -26.36
N THR A 420 27.08 2.30 -25.74
CA THR A 420 27.94 2.50 -24.57
C THR A 420 27.13 2.19 -23.31
N VAL A 421 27.55 1.15 -22.57
CA VAL A 421 26.95 0.77 -21.29
C VAL A 421 27.82 1.35 -20.17
N TYR A 422 27.26 2.23 -19.35
CA TYR A 422 27.93 2.73 -18.14
C TYR A 422 27.63 1.80 -16.97
N ALA A 423 28.68 1.26 -16.32
CA ALA A 423 28.55 0.56 -15.05
C ALA A 423 29.02 1.47 -13.91
N ARG A 424 28.16 1.69 -12.91
CA ARG A 424 28.52 2.44 -11.69
C ARG A 424 29.32 1.53 -10.77
N ILE A 425 30.54 1.93 -10.41
CA ILE A 425 31.39 1.17 -9.47
C ILE A 425 31.19 1.75 -8.07
N GLN A 426 30.68 0.95 -7.13
CA GLN A 426 30.72 1.29 -5.70
C GLN A 426 32.00 0.72 -5.09
N VAL A 427 32.91 1.60 -4.66
CA VAL A 427 34.10 1.21 -3.91
C VAL A 427 33.78 1.33 -2.42
N SER A 428 33.73 0.20 -1.71
CA SER A 428 33.66 0.19 -0.25
C SER A 428 35.04 0.47 0.34
N LYS A 429 35.25 1.66 0.91
CA LYS A 429 36.47 1.99 1.65
C LYS A 429 36.41 1.35 3.04
N ALA A 430 37.47 0.65 3.44
CA ALA A 430 37.62 0.16 4.81
C ALA A 430 37.81 1.33 5.79
N GLU A 431 37.01 1.34 6.87
CA GLU A 431 37.03 2.37 7.91
C GLU A 431 38.34 2.34 8.72
N SER A 432 39.04 3.46 8.75
CA SER A 432 39.86 3.86 9.89
C SER A 432 39.70 5.36 10.17
N SER A 433 39.56 5.62 11.47
CA SER A 433 39.34 6.85 12.24
C SER A 433 39.53 8.27 11.65
N SER A 434 38.61 9.11 12.11
CA SER A 434 38.70 10.54 12.49
C SER A 434 38.53 11.65 11.43
N GLU A 435 37.46 12.41 11.70
CA GLU A 435 37.19 13.84 11.45
C GLU A 435 36.65 14.34 10.10
N GLN A 436 35.73 15.29 10.25
CA GLN A 436 34.70 15.77 9.34
C GLN A 436 35.24 16.59 8.16
N SER A 437 34.69 16.32 6.96
CA SER A 437 34.30 17.37 6.01
C SER A 437 33.27 16.82 5.04
N ALA A 438 32.21 17.60 4.81
CA ALA A 438 31.18 17.33 3.83
C ALA A 438 31.65 17.82 2.46
N GLU A 439 32.03 16.92 1.56
CA GLU A 439 32.29 17.25 0.16
C GLU A 439 32.00 16.06 -0.78
N GLY A 440 31.31 16.40 -1.88
CA GLY A 440 30.90 15.64 -3.06
C GLY A 440 31.21 14.14 -3.19
N LEU A 441 30.15 13.34 -3.40
CA LEU A 441 30.25 11.99 -3.95
C LEU A 441 30.86 12.07 -5.36
N GLN A 442 32.11 11.64 -5.51
CA GLN A 442 32.82 11.65 -6.78
C GLN A 442 32.55 10.35 -7.52
N ASP A 443 31.59 10.37 -8.46
CA ASP A 443 31.31 9.21 -9.32
C ASP A 443 32.47 9.02 -10.32
N LEU A 444 33.26 7.96 -10.13
CA LEU A 444 34.26 7.51 -11.10
C LEU A 444 33.60 6.62 -12.15
N TYR A 445 33.80 6.96 -13.43
CA TYR A 445 33.33 6.17 -14.56
C TYR A 445 34.54 5.59 -15.30
N ALA A 446 34.52 4.27 -15.53
CA ALA A 446 35.47 3.59 -16.42
C ALA A 446 34.77 3.29 -17.74
N GLN A 447 35.35 3.74 -18.85
CA GLN A 447 34.87 3.42 -20.19
C GLN A 447 35.51 2.11 -20.66
N VAL A 448 34.68 1.11 -20.99
CA VAL A 448 35.14 -0.16 -21.56
C VAL A 448 34.53 -0.29 -22.94
N ASN A 449 35.35 -0.24 -23.98
CA ASN A 449 34.91 -0.54 -25.33
C ASN A 449 35.01 -2.05 -25.55
N LYS A 450 33.90 -2.70 -25.88
CA LYS A 450 33.88 -4.10 -26.31
C LYS A 450 34.61 -4.21 -27.66
N LYS A 451 35.53 -5.17 -27.79
CA LYS A 451 36.07 -5.59 -29.09
C LYS A 451 35.01 -6.34 -29.90
#